data_AF-A0A534XQ57-F1
#
_entry.id   AF-A0A534XQ57-F1
#
_cell.length_a   1.000
_cell.length_b   1.000
_cell.length_c   1.000
_cell.angle_alpha   90.00
_cell.angle_beta   90.00
_cell.angle_gamma   90.00
#
_symmetry.space_group_name_H-M   'P 1'
#
loop_
_entity.id
_entity.type
_entity.pdbx_description
1 polymer ?
#
loop_
_entity_poly.entity_id
_entity_poly.type
_entity_poly.pdbx_seq_one_letter_code
_entity_poly.pdbx_strand_id
1 'polypeptide(L)'
;MPNFWPGAVDANSIPHNGSQKPEEVLAQQQKLREQEVSAIVAYLWSTSEKAPLLSQSAPKGDAEKGKETFESVGCRACHVTEKDSSARRSEGSEERDYAPNLWNVADKARPEWIYSWVKNPKALWPETKMPDLRLSDAEAANVTAYLVTLKSDRSYPEPKAGAAEQQKLAAQGKELIARYGCFGCHNIKGFENAQKIGTELTEHGRKGVELLDFGDVRYFTEDPKHRQTYANWVWEKLHVPRIFAYERVETRMPQFDFTDDEALAILTFLKGQTGDTPPPEYRTGMNEVQAAVFKGERLVFWNGCRNCHVVEKRGGKIRDLYNDENLTFAPPVLTGEGAKVQPAWLFAFLKAPSPLRPWLSVRMPTFHFSDPDATDVVHFFAAASNKSFPYLTAESKPLAGARAKEADQLFKDLQCINCHVIGQLRAGQDPGSAAPNLLLAKERLRPDWIPPWLKNPQALLEGTRMPSFWDFSDEAHPTSPSKLFNGDAKEQIDALRDYLMHLELKTTQPTKTASATPSRG
;
A
#
# COMPACT_ATOMS: atom_id res chain seq x y z
N MET A 1 16.56 -6.96 32.06
CA MET A 1 17.76 -7.82 31.89
C MET A 1 18.73 -7.46 33.00
N PRO A 2 19.14 -8.39 33.88
CA PRO A 2 20.18 -8.09 34.87
C PRO A 2 21.48 -7.70 34.15
N ASN A 3 22.16 -6.65 34.61
CA ASN A 3 23.45 -6.15 34.08
C ASN A 3 23.43 -5.48 32.69
N PHE A 4 22.27 -5.00 32.21
CA PHE A 4 22.20 -4.16 31.00
C PHE A 4 22.62 -2.72 31.34
N TRP A 5 23.62 -2.19 30.62
CA TRP A 5 24.08 -0.81 30.76
C TRP A 5 23.67 -0.01 29.51
N PRO A 6 22.72 0.94 29.63
CA PRO A 6 22.19 1.68 28.48
C PRO A 6 23.05 2.89 28.06
N GLY A 7 24.12 3.23 28.79
CA GLY A 7 25.02 4.31 28.40
C GLY A 7 25.90 3.87 27.23
N ALA A 8 25.37 3.94 26.01
CA ALA A 8 26.14 3.76 24.80
C ALA A 8 27.28 4.79 24.77
N VAL A 9 28.41 4.38 24.20
CA VAL A 9 29.50 5.31 23.89
C VAL A 9 28.98 6.34 22.88
N ASP A 10 29.22 7.63 23.13
CA ASP A 10 28.81 8.71 22.23
C ASP A 10 29.26 8.36 20.80
N ALA A 11 28.34 8.35 19.84
CA ALA A 11 28.64 8.05 18.44
C ALA A 11 29.73 8.99 17.86
N ASN A 12 29.95 10.16 18.48
CA ASN A 12 31.00 11.11 18.12
C ASN A 12 32.35 10.85 18.82
N SER A 13 32.41 9.92 19.77
CA SER A 13 33.67 9.52 20.42
C SER A 13 34.45 8.55 19.53
N ILE A 14 34.97 9.11 18.43
CA ILE A 14 35.87 8.42 17.51
C ILE A 14 37.15 8.06 18.28
N PRO A 15 37.59 6.80 18.30
CA PRO A 15 38.91 6.44 18.82
C PRO A 15 39.99 7.17 18.01
N HIS A 16 40.71 8.10 18.63
CA HIS A 16 41.81 8.84 18.01
C HIS A 16 43.02 8.86 18.95
N ASN A 17 44.22 9.03 18.38
CA ASN A 17 45.41 9.23 19.20
C ASN A 17 45.24 10.54 19.99
N GLY A 18 45.62 10.57 21.27
CA GLY A 18 45.44 11.73 22.17
C GLY A 18 46.12 13.02 21.70
N SER A 19 46.94 12.96 20.64
CA SER A 19 47.54 14.11 19.98
C SER A 19 46.69 14.75 18.86
N GLN A 20 45.61 14.11 18.40
CA GLN A 20 44.76 14.61 17.31
C GLN A 20 43.53 15.33 17.86
N LYS A 21 43.12 16.43 17.24
CA LYS A 21 41.88 17.11 17.63
C LYS A 21 40.67 16.40 17.01
N PRO A 22 39.54 16.23 17.74
CA PRO A 22 38.33 15.58 17.21
C PRO A 22 37.82 16.18 15.89
N GLU A 23 37.87 17.52 15.77
CA GLU A 23 37.46 18.29 14.60
C GLU A 23 38.31 18.00 13.34
N GLU A 24 39.61 17.77 13.49
CA GLU A 24 40.50 17.40 12.37
C GLU A 24 40.23 15.97 11.90
N VAL A 25 39.98 15.06 12.84
CA VAL A 25 39.64 13.66 12.56
C VAL A 25 38.30 13.59 11.82
N LEU A 26 37.29 14.34 12.26
CA LEU A 26 35.98 14.44 11.60
C LEU A 26 36.10 14.97 10.17
N ALA A 27 36.85 16.06 9.97
CA ALA A 27 37.06 16.63 8.64
C ALA A 27 37.78 15.65 7.69
N GLN A 28 38.78 14.92 8.20
CA GLN A 28 39.48 13.89 7.43
C GLN A 28 38.55 12.73 7.07
N GLN A 29 37.74 12.25 8.01
CA GLN A 29 36.75 11.20 7.76
C GLN A 29 35.69 11.64 6.74
N GLN A 30 35.21 12.89 6.81
CA GLN A 30 34.27 13.42 5.85
C GLN A 30 34.87 13.44 4.44
N LYS A 31 36.11 13.92 4.30
CA LYS A 31 36.82 13.92 3.02
C LYS A 31 37.02 12.51 2.45
N LEU A 32 37.37 11.54 3.28
CA LEU A 32 37.49 10.14 2.87
C LEU A 32 36.15 9.59 2.40
N ARG A 33 35.06 9.87 3.13
CA ARG A 33 33.70 9.45 2.78
C ARG A 33 33.26 10.03 1.44
N GLU A 34 33.54 11.30 1.17
CA GLU A 34 33.24 11.94 -0.11
C GLU A 34 33.98 11.26 -1.29
N GLN A 35 35.24 10.86 -1.08
CA GLN A 35 36.02 10.11 -2.07
C GLN A 35 35.45 8.71 -2.31
N GLU A 36 35.12 7.98 -1.23
CA GLU A 36 34.51 6.66 -1.33
C GLU A 36 33.16 6.71 -2.05
N VAL A 37 32.30 7.67 -1.70
CA VAL A 37 31.01 7.89 -2.37
C VAL A 37 31.21 8.17 -3.86
N SER A 38 32.16 9.02 -4.22
CA SER A 38 32.46 9.34 -5.63
C SER A 38 32.87 8.09 -6.42
N ALA A 39 33.70 7.24 -5.84
CA ALA A 39 34.15 5.99 -6.45
C ALA A 39 33.00 4.98 -6.60
N ILE A 40 32.20 4.78 -5.54
CA ILE A 40 31.02 3.90 -5.56
C ILE A 40 30.03 4.36 -6.63
N VAL A 41 29.71 5.66 -6.68
CA VAL A 41 28.81 6.23 -7.68
C VAL A 41 29.35 6.01 -9.10
N ALA A 42 30.65 6.19 -9.33
CA ALA A 42 31.26 5.93 -10.64
C ALA A 42 31.09 4.47 -11.07
N TYR A 43 31.26 3.51 -10.15
CA TYR A 43 31.04 2.09 -10.46
C TYR A 43 29.58 1.81 -10.79
N LEU A 44 28.66 2.26 -9.92
CA LEU A 44 27.22 2.08 -10.13
C LEU A 44 26.80 2.68 -11.47
N TRP A 45 27.27 3.87 -11.83
CA TRP A 45 26.92 4.46 -13.12
C TRP A 45 27.49 3.71 -14.31
N SER A 46 28.74 3.25 -14.23
CA SER A 46 29.38 2.52 -15.33
C SER A 46 28.76 1.15 -15.59
N THR A 47 28.06 0.58 -14.61
CA THR A 47 27.49 -0.77 -14.68
C THR A 47 25.96 -0.78 -14.74
N SER A 48 25.30 0.36 -14.50
CA SER A 48 23.85 0.48 -14.58
C SER A 48 23.34 0.26 -15.99
N GLU A 49 22.21 -0.43 -16.10
CA GLU A 49 21.49 -0.59 -17.35
C GLU A 49 20.59 0.61 -17.61
N LYS A 50 20.35 0.92 -18.88
CA LYS A 50 19.39 1.97 -19.24
C LYS A 50 17.99 1.50 -18.85
N ALA A 51 17.28 2.31 -18.08
CA ALA A 51 15.88 2.02 -17.75
C ALA A 51 15.03 1.96 -19.04
N PRO A 52 14.05 1.04 -19.12
CA PRO A 52 13.11 0.97 -20.23
C PRO A 52 12.06 2.08 -20.12
N LEU A 53 12.49 3.33 -20.31
CA LEU A 53 11.64 4.51 -20.24
C LEU A 53 10.56 4.47 -21.34
N LEU A 54 9.36 4.94 -21.01
CA LEU A 54 8.26 5.06 -21.98
C LEU A 54 8.50 6.21 -22.97
N SER A 55 9.28 7.21 -22.57
CA SER A 55 9.70 8.33 -23.41
C SER A 55 11.15 8.72 -23.12
N GLN A 56 11.87 9.15 -24.15
CA GLN A 56 13.24 9.67 -24.01
C GLN A 56 13.28 11.10 -23.47
N SER A 57 12.17 11.83 -23.56
CA SER A 57 12.00 13.16 -22.99
C SER A 57 10.61 13.28 -22.34
N ALA A 58 10.53 13.96 -21.20
CA ALA A 58 9.23 14.23 -20.58
C ALA A 58 8.40 15.17 -21.48
N PRO A 59 7.14 14.81 -21.80
CA PRO A 59 6.24 15.73 -22.48
C PRO A 59 6.03 16.99 -21.63
N LYS A 60 5.80 18.13 -22.31
CA LYS A 60 5.53 19.39 -21.62
C LYS A 60 4.17 19.31 -20.91
N GLY A 61 4.18 19.47 -19.60
CA GLY A 61 2.99 19.56 -18.76
C GLY A 61 2.81 20.92 -18.10
N ASP A 62 1.69 21.06 -17.40
CA ASP A 62 1.31 22.20 -16.57
C ASP A 62 1.39 21.80 -15.09
N ALA A 63 2.23 22.50 -14.32
CA ALA A 63 2.50 22.16 -12.92
C ALA A 63 1.30 22.39 -11.99
N GLU A 64 0.47 23.40 -12.25
CA GLU A 64 -0.71 23.66 -11.41
C GLU A 64 -1.76 22.57 -11.62
N LYS A 65 -2.04 22.21 -12.88
CA LYS A 65 -2.89 21.05 -13.20
C LYS A 65 -2.30 19.75 -12.70
N GLY A 66 -0.97 19.66 -12.64
CA GLY A 66 -0.25 18.52 -12.10
C GLY A 66 -0.51 18.33 -10.61
N LYS A 67 -0.47 19.44 -9.86
CA LYS A 67 -0.81 19.48 -8.44
C LYS A 67 -2.27 19.09 -8.20
N GLU A 68 -3.21 19.67 -8.95
CA GLU A 68 -4.63 19.31 -8.87
C GLU A 68 -4.87 17.81 -9.14
N THR A 69 -4.19 17.26 -10.16
CA THR A 69 -4.25 15.83 -10.48
C THR A 69 -3.70 15.01 -9.31
N PHE A 70 -2.52 15.36 -8.79
CA PHE A 70 -1.88 14.67 -7.66
C PHE A 70 -2.79 14.63 -6.41
N GLU A 71 -3.46 15.74 -6.11
CA GLU A 71 -4.33 15.87 -4.94
C GLU A 71 -5.66 15.11 -5.10
N SER A 72 -6.15 14.93 -6.34
CA SER A 72 -7.50 14.42 -6.59
C SER A 72 -7.57 12.96 -7.02
N VAL A 73 -6.58 12.41 -7.73
CA VAL A 73 -6.65 11.04 -8.29
C VAL A 73 -6.27 9.95 -7.30
N GLY A 74 -5.68 10.31 -6.16
CA GLY A 74 -5.36 9.41 -5.05
C GLY A 74 -3.89 9.32 -4.65
N CYS A 75 -2.98 10.13 -5.22
CA CYS A 75 -1.56 10.09 -4.86
C CYS A 75 -1.34 10.35 -3.35
N ARG A 76 -2.13 11.25 -2.76
CA ARG A 76 -2.11 11.58 -1.32
C ARG A 76 -2.55 10.45 -0.38
N ALA A 77 -3.11 9.36 -0.91
CA ALA A 77 -3.34 8.16 -0.11
C ALA A 77 -2.03 7.54 0.37
N CYS A 78 -0.96 7.72 -0.41
CA CYS A 78 0.31 7.04 -0.19
C CYS A 78 1.49 8.02 -0.06
N HIS A 79 1.45 9.17 -0.74
CA HIS A 79 2.56 10.11 -0.79
C HIS A 79 2.27 11.41 -0.04
N VAL A 80 3.31 11.98 0.55
CA VAL A 80 3.36 13.34 1.09
C VAL A 80 4.38 14.16 0.29
N THR A 81 4.25 15.48 0.31
CA THR A 81 5.11 16.40 -0.45
C THR A 81 5.75 17.48 0.43
N GLU A 82 5.37 17.52 1.71
CA GLU A 82 5.89 18.44 2.70
C GLU A 82 7.23 17.94 3.23
N LYS A 83 8.16 18.87 3.44
CA LYS A 83 9.46 18.57 4.02
C LYS A 83 9.28 18.01 5.44
N ASP A 84 10.10 17.00 5.78
CA ASP A 84 10.12 16.33 7.09
C ASP A 84 8.82 15.59 7.47
N SER A 85 7.88 15.46 6.53
CA SER A 85 6.69 14.60 6.69
C SER A 85 6.97 13.14 6.35
N SER A 86 6.27 12.24 7.01
CA SER A 86 6.30 10.80 6.74
C SER A 86 4.99 10.36 6.10
N ALA A 87 5.08 9.54 5.05
CA ALA A 87 3.94 8.91 4.41
C ALA A 87 3.53 7.67 5.20
N ARG A 88 2.96 7.89 6.39
CA ARG A 88 2.66 6.82 7.35
C ARG A 88 1.52 5.92 6.88
N ARG A 89 1.58 4.64 7.26
CA ARG A 89 0.46 3.71 7.08
C ARG A 89 -0.72 4.13 7.96
N SER A 90 -1.94 3.93 7.47
CA SER A 90 -3.14 4.15 8.28
C SER A 90 -3.24 3.21 9.48
N GLU A 91 -2.51 2.09 9.47
CA GLU A 91 -2.54 1.09 10.53
C GLU A 91 -1.16 0.49 10.77
N GLY A 92 -0.71 0.51 12.02
CA GLY A 92 0.22 -0.49 12.53
C GLY A 92 1.64 -0.04 12.87
N SER A 93 2.04 1.20 12.58
CA SER A 93 3.24 1.79 13.19
C SER A 93 3.33 3.27 12.85
N GLU A 94 3.61 4.13 13.83
CA GLU A 94 4.11 5.49 13.57
C GLU A 94 5.52 5.48 12.95
N GLU A 95 6.14 4.31 12.87
CA GLU A 95 7.58 4.09 12.67
C GLU A 95 7.98 3.73 11.23
N ARG A 96 7.02 3.47 10.31
CA ARG A 96 7.34 3.05 8.93
C ARG A 96 6.53 3.77 7.86
N ASP A 97 7.27 4.44 6.97
CA ASP A 97 6.75 4.99 5.73
C ASP A 97 6.21 3.88 4.81
N TYR A 98 5.02 4.10 4.25
CA TYR A 98 4.42 3.24 3.23
C TYR A 98 4.97 3.52 1.84
N ALA A 99 5.14 4.80 1.50
CA ALA A 99 5.67 5.26 0.23
C ALA A 99 6.70 6.37 0.46
N PRO A 100 7.57 6.68 -0.51
CA PRO A 100 8.54 7.76 -0.35
C PRO A 100 7.85 9.12 -0.23
N ASN A 101 8.38 9.97 0.66
CA ASN A 101 8.13 11.41 0.62
C ASN A 101 8.71 11.99 -0.68
N LEU A 102 7.91 12.80 -1.37
CA LEU A 102 8.23 13.37 -2.68
C LEU A 102 8.74 14.82 -2.64
N TRP A 103 8.90 15.43 -1.45
CA TRP A 103 9.24 16.85 -1.27
C TRP A 103 10.48 17.32 -2.05
N ASN A 104 11.44 16.43 -2.30
CA ASN A 104 12.65 16.71 -3.09
C ASN A 104 12.89 15.67 -4.19
N VAL A 105 11.84 15.08 -4.77
CA VAL A 105 11.98 14.02 -5.77
C VAL A 105 12.81 14.46 -6.99
N ALA A 106 12.77 15.76 -7.35
CA ALA A 106 13.53 16.31 -8.46
C ALA A 106 15.05 16.37 -8.22
N ASP A 107 15.51 16.16 -6.98
CA ASP A 107 16.94 16.04 -6.67
C ASP A 107 17.55 14.77 -7.27
N LYS A 108 16.75 13.70 -7.39
CA LYS A 108 17.24 12.36 -7.73
C LYS A 108 16.65 11.77 -9.01
N ALA A 109 15.47 12.23 -9.42
CA ALA A 109 14.74 11.66 -10.55
C ALA A 109 14.63 12.65 -11.72
N ARG A 110 15.00 12.19 -12.91
CA ARG A 110 14.86 12.98 -14.14
C ARG A 110 13.40 13.05 -14.59
N PRO A 111 12.96 14.12 -15.29
CA PRO A 111 11.58 14.26 -15.75
C PRO A 111 11.07 13.05 -16.55
N GLU A 112 11.86 12.52 -17.48
CA GLU A 112 11.49 11.38 -18.33
C GLU A 112 11.31 10.08 -17.53
N TRP A 113 12.05 9.94 -16.42
CA TRP A 113 11.88 8.83 -15.48
C TRP A 113 10.59 9.00 -14.68
N ILE A 114 10.33 10.20 -14.14
CA ILE A 114 9.11 10.50 -13.39
C ILE A 114 7.88 10.24 -14.26
N TYR A 115 7.86 10.76 -15.49
CA TYR A 115 6.78 10.54 -16.44
C TYR A 115 6.52 9.06 -16.69
N SER A 116 7.58 8.30 -16.98
CA SER A 116 7.46 6.86 -17.22
C SER A 116 6.95 6.12 -15.98
N TRP A 117 7.42 6.51 -14.79
CA TRP A 117 7.07 5.90 -13.51
C TRP A 117 5.62 6.13 -13.13
N VAL A 118 5.12 7.36 -13.20
CA VAL A 118 3.72 7.67 -12.85
C VAL A 118 2.73 7.12 -13.89
N LYS A 119 3.18 6.90 -15.13
CA LYS A 119 2.36 6.36 -16.22
C LYS A 119 2.25 4.83 -16.17
N ASN A 120 3.34 4.12 -15.90
CA ASN A 120 3.34 2.67 -15.75
C ASN A 120 4.50 2.19 -14.86
N PRO A 121 4.33 2.18 -13.54
CA PRO A 121 5.41 1.85 -12.61
C PRO A 121 5.87 0.39 -12.77
N LYS A 122 4.95 -0.54 -13.07
CA LYS A 122 5.26 -1.97 -13.24
C LYS A 122 6.04 -2.29 -14.52
N ALA A 123 5.94 -1.45 -15.55
CA ALA A 123 6.80 -1.58 -16.74
C ALA A 123 8.28 -1.29 -16.43
N LEU A 124 8.54 -0.41 -15.45
CA LEU A 124 9.90 -0.08 -14.99
C LEU A 124 10.39 -1.05 -13.91
N TRP A 125 9.50 -1.39 -12.98
CA TRP A 125 9.80 -2.32 -11.89
C TRP A 125 8.61 -3.25 -11.61
N PRO A 126 8.62 -4.49 -12.12
CA PRO A 126 7.48 -5.41 -12.00
C PRO A 126 6.99 -5.65 -10.55
N GLU A 127 7.93 -5.70 -9.60
CA GLU A 127 7.65 -5.96 -8.18
C GLU A 127 7.23 -4.72 -7.37
N THR A 128 7.19 -3.54 -8.00
CA THR A 128 6.77 -2.30 -7.32
C THR A 128 5.38 -2.43 -6.71
N LYS A 129 5.22 -1.84 -5.53
CA LYS A 129 3.93 -1.73 -4.83
C LYS A 129 3.13 -0.48 -5.25
N MET A 130 3.73 0.43 -6.01
CA MET A 130 2.97 1.54 -6.59
C MET A 130 2.01 1.00 -7.65
N PRO A 131 0.69 1.13 -7.46
CA PRO A 131 -0.27 0.64 -8.44
C PRO A 131 -0.39 1.63 -9.61
N ASP A 132 -1.02 1.18 -10.69
CA ASP A 132 -1.34 2.04 -11.83
C ASP A 132 -2.64 2.83 -11.56
N LEU A 133 -2.54 4.17 -11.55
CA LEU A 133 -3.67 5.09 -11.40
C LEU A 133 -4.36 5.42 -12.73
N ARG A 134 -3.92 4.78 -13.82
CA ARG A 134 -4.45 4.90 -15.18
C ARG A 134 -4.46 6.35 -15.66
N LEU A 135 -3.36 7.07 -15.43
CA LEU A 135 -3.20 8.44 -15.89
C LEU A 135 -3.19 8.50 -17.42
N SER A 136 -3.88 9.46 -18.02
CA SER A 136 -3.68 9.81 -19.43
C SER A 136 -2.28 10.40 -19.66
N ASP A 137 -1.85 10.53 -20.92
CA ASP A 137 -0.53 11.10 -21.20
C ASP A 137 -0.42 12.57 -20.77
N ALA A 138 -1.52 13.33 -20.89
CA ALA A 138 -1.60 14.70 -20.42
C ALA A 138 -1.55 14.79 -18.89
N GLU A 139 -2.28 13.91 -18.19
CA GLU A 139 -2.24 13.84 -16.72
C GLU A 139 -0.84 13.48 -16.21
N ALA A 140 -0.20 12.46 -16.81
CA ALA A 140 1.15 12.06 -16.45
C ALA A 140 2.18 13.18 -16.72
N ALA A 141 2.04 13.92 -17.83
CA ALA A 141 2.88 15.06 -18.14
C ALA A 141 2.70 16.21 -17.12
N ASN A 142 1.46 16.53 -16.76
CA ASN A 142 1.16 17.56 -15.76
C ASN A 142 1.70 17.18 -14.38
N VAL A 143 1.45 15.95 -13.91
CA VAL A 143 1.99 15.45 -12.63
C VAL A 143 3.51 15.48 -12.64
N THR A 144 4.14 15.12 -13.76
CA THR A 144 5.60 15.23 -13.91
C THR A 144 6.07 16.68 -13.78
N ALA A 145 5.40 17.63 -14.44
CA ALA A 145 5.72 19.05 -14.35
C ALA A 145 5.62 19.56 -12.90
N TYR A 146 4.62 19.12 -12.14
CA TYR A 146 4.50 19.41 -10.71
C TYR A 146 5.65 18.78 -9.89
N LEU A 147 5.90 17.48 -10.03
CA LEU A 147 6.93 16.79 -9.25
C LEU A 147 8.35 17.32 -9.52
N VAL A 148 8.61 17.87 -10.71
CA VAL A 148 9.89 18.52 -11.04
C VAL A 148 10.07 19.85 -10.29
N THR A 149 9.00 20.49 -9.80
CA THR A 149 9.12 21.68 -8.93
C THR A 149 9.54 21.32 -7.50
N LEU A 150 9.37 20.05 -7.10
CA LEU A 150 9.72 19.54 -5.77
C LEU A 150 11.22 19.21 -5.71
N LYS A 151 12.03 20.26 -5.52
CA LYS A 151 13.49 20.21 -5.46
C LYS A 151 13.98 20.87 -4.17
N SER A 152 15.05 20.35 -3.58
CA SER A 152 15.69 21.00 -2.43
C SER A 152 16.70 22.08 -2.87
N ASP A 153 17.13 22.90 -1.91
CA ASP A 153 18.21 23.87 -2.11
C ASP A 153 19.60 23.20 -2.16
N ARG A 154 19.69 21.86 -2.00
CA ARG A 154 20.97 21.14 -2.05
C ARG A 154 21.48 21.08 -3.49
N SER A 155 22.78 21.32 -3.64
CA SER A 155 23.50 21.09 -4.88
C SER A 155 24.23 19.75 -4.80
N TYR A 156 24.08 18.93 -5.84
CA TYR A 156 24.79 17.68 -5.99
C TYR A 156 25.84 17.85 -7.10
N PRO A 157 27.14 17.71 -6.79
CA PRO A 157 28.18 17.91 -7.78
C PRO A 157 28.08 16.86 -8.87
N GLU A 158 28.06 17.30 -10.14
CA GLU A 158 28.20 16.37 -11.26
C GLU A 158 29.64 15.82 -11.30
N PRO A 159 29.83 14.53 -11.64
CA PRO A 159 31.16 13.99 -11.85
C PRO A 159 31.83 14.71 -13.02
N LYS A 160 32.74 15.66 -12.73
CA LYS A 160 33.49 16.43 -13.75
C LYS A 160 34.70 15.66 -14.32
N ALA A 161 34.92 14.43 -13.86
CA ALA A 161 36.05 13.60 -14.26
C ALA A 161 35.99 13.20 -15.74
N GLY A 162 37.13 13.20 -16.43
CA GLY A 162 37.24 12.65 -17.78
C GLY A 162 37.05 11.12 -17.81
N ALA A 163 36.80 10.53 -18.98
CA ALA A 163 36.46 9.10 -19.10
C ALA A 163 37.47 8.14 -18.42
N ALA A 164 38.77 8.41 -18.54
CA ALA A 164 39.82 7.60 -17.91
C ALA A 164 39.81 7.70 -16.37
N GLU A 165 39.52 8.89 -15.84
CA GLU A 165 39.42 9.12 -14.40
C GLU A 165 38.15 8.48 -13.83
N GLN A 166 37.03 8.55 -14.55
CA GLN A 166 35.80 7.84 -14.20
C GLN A 166 36.01 6.32 -14.17
N GLN A 167 36.76 5.77 -15.12
CA GLN A 167 37.08 4.34 -15.14
C GLN A 167 37.93 3.93 -13.93
N LYS A 168 38.92 4.75 -13.55
CA LYS A 168 39.72 4.52 -12.35
C LYS A 168 38.87 4.58 -11.08
N LEU A 169 37.99 5.59 -10.97
CA LEU A 169 37.04 5.70 -9.86
C LEU A 169 36.09 4.51 -9.81
N ALA A 170 35.59 4.03 -10.96
CA ALA A 170 34.74 2.86 -11.02
C ALA A 170 35.46 1.59 -10.54
N ALA A 171 36.74 1.41 -10.89
CA ALA A 171 37.53 0.28 -10.38
C ALA A 171 37.65 0.33 -8.84
N GLN A 172 37.96 1.51 -8.28
CA GLN A 172 37.99 1.73 -6.83
C GLN A 172 36.60 1.50 -6.19
N GLY A 173 35.53 1.97 -6.83
CA GLY A 173 34.16 1.77 -6.38
C GLY A 173 33.77 0.30 -6.30
N LYS A 174 34.23 -0.51 -7.27
CA LYS A 174 34.04 -1.96 -7.24
C LYS A 174 34.68 -2.58 -6.01
N GLU A 175 35.92 -2.19 -5.69
CA GLU A 175 36.64 -2.68 -4.50
C GLU A 175 35.93 -2.26 -3.20
N LEU A 176 35.43 -1.02 -3.14
CA LEU A 176 34.68 -0.52 -1.98
C LEU A 176 33.34 -1.26 -1.80
N ILE A 177 32.58 -1.48 -2.87
CA ILE A 177 31.35 -2.28 -2.83
C ILE A 177 31.64 -3.71 -2.37
N ALA A 178 32.72 -4.30 -2.88
CA ALA A 178 33.18 -5.62 -2.45
C ALA A 178 33.53 -5.63 -0.95
N ARG A 179 34.25 -4.60 -0.47
CA ARG A 179 34.70 -4.48 0.91
C ARG A 179 33.56 -4.28 1.90
N TYR A 180 32.62 -3.39 1.59
CA TYR A 180 31.46 -3.08 2.44
C TYR A 180 30.31 -4.08 2.30
N GLY A 181 30.31 -4.90 1.24
CA GLY A 181 29.32 -5.95 1.08
C GLY A 181 27.94 -5.42 0.70
N CYS A 182 27.85 -4.30 -0.04
CA CYS A 182 26.58 -3.66 -0.38
C CYS A 182 25.61 -4.62 -1.08
N PHE A 183 26.15 -5.59 -1.81
CA PHE A 183 25.41 -6.63 -2.53
C PHE A 183 24.74 -7.67 -1.60
N GLY A 184 25.03 -7.64 -0.30
CA GLY A 184 24.31 -8.42 0.70
C GLY A 184 22.81 -8.07 0.77
N CYS A 185 22.50 -6.80 0.50
CA CYS A 185 21.14 -6.25 0.53
C CYS A 185 20.69 -5.67 -0.83
N HIS A 186 21.61 -5.14 -1.65
CA HIS A 186 21.30 -4.58 -2.97
C HIS A 186 21.63 -5.54 -4.10
N ASN A 187 20.84 -5.57 -5.18
CA ASN A 187 21.26 -6.26 -6.39
C ASN A 187 22.18 -5.34 -7.21
N ILE A 188 23.46 -5.69 -7.32
CA ILE A 188 24.49 -4.88 -8.00
C ILE A 188 25.15 -5.72 -9.09
N LYS A 189 25.19 -5.19 -10.30
CA LYS A 189 25.76 -5.88 -11.45
C LYS A 189 27.23 -6.26 -11.22
N GLY A 190 27.58 -7.51 -11.46
CA GLY A 190 28.91 -8.07 -11.20
C GLY A 190 29.12 -8.62 -9.79
N PHE A 191 28.09 -8.59 -8.94
CA PHE A 191 28.09 -9.15 -7.58
C PHE A 191 26.93 -10.13 -7.31
N GLU A 192 26.21 -10.55 -8.35
CA GLU A 192 25.00 -11.39 -8.24
C GLU A 192 25.27 -12.72 -7.55
N ASN A 193 26.49 -13.25 -7.72
CA ASN A 193 26.95 -14.50 -7.11
C ASN A 193 27.97 -14.28 -5.99
N ALA A 194 28.19 -13.03 -5.57
CA ALA A 194 29.16 -12.74 -4.52
C ALA A 194 28.62 -13.22 -3.15
N GLN A 195 29.51 -13.80 -2.34
CA GLN A 195 29.13 -14.27 -1.01
C GLN A 195 28.77 -13.08 -0.12
N LYS A 196 27.53 -13.06 0.38
CA LYS A 196 27.04 -12.01 1.27
C LYS A 196 27.99 -11.83 2.46
N ILE A 197 28.29 -10.57 2.77
CA ILE A 197 29.12 -10.20 3.90
C ILE A 197 28.24 -10.00 5.13
N GLY A 198 28.60 -10.66 6.23
CA GLY A 198 27.85 -10.62 7.48
C GLY A 198 27.58 -12.03 8.02
N THR A 199 27.37 -12.13 9.33
CA THR A 199 26.90 -13.38 9.95
C THR A 199 25.42 -13.58 9.66
N GLU A 200 25.00 -14.83 9.54
CA GLU A 200 23.60 -15.21 9.61
C GLU A 200 23.04 -14.85 11.01
N LEU A 201 21.79 -14.37 11.09
CA LEU A 201 21.17 -13.84 12.31
C LEU A 201 19.99 -14.68 12.87
N THR A 202 19.49 -15.68 12.12
CA THR A 202 18.37 -16.58 12.48
C THR A 202 18.60 -17.32 13.80
N GLU A 203 19.86 -17.62 14.14
CA GLU A 203 20.22 -18.28 15.41
C GLU A 203 21.17 -17.44 16.29
N HIS A 204 21.27 -16.13 16.04
CA HIS A 204 22.22 -15.28 16.78
C HIS A 204 21.99 -15.28 18.29
N GLY A 205 20.73 -15.39 18.73
CA GLY A 205 20.34 -15.39 20.14
C GLY A 205 20.87 -16.59 20.94
N ARG A 206 21.27 -17.68 20.27
CA ARG A 206 21.93 -18.85 20.87
C ARG A 206 23.42 -18.64 21.17
N LYS A 207 24.08 -17.62 20.59
CA LYS A 207 25.51 -17.39 20.82
C LYS A 207 25.77 -17.07 22.30
N GLY A 208 26.66 -17.86 22.91
CA GLY A 208 27.24 -17.53 24.20
C GLY A 208 28.20 -16.34 24.11
N VAL A 209 28.46 -15.69 25.24
CA VAL A 209 29.31 -14.49 25.33
C VAL A 209 30.74 -14.79 24.88
N GLU A 210 31.22 -16.00 25.13
CA GLU A 210 32.53 -16.52 24.73
C GLU A 210 32.73 -16.61 23.21
N LEU A 211 31.65 -16.56 22.43
CA LEU A 211 31.69 -16.55 20.96
C LEU A 211 31.57 -15.14 20.37
N LEU A 212 31.55 -14.11 21.22
CA LEU A 212 31.48 -12.70 20.82
C LEU A 212 32.85 -12.04 20.99
N ASP A 213 33.30 -11.35 19.95
CA ASP A 213 34.56 -10.62 19.96
C ASP A 213 34.36 -9.19 20.49
N PHE A 214 34.94 -8.90 21.65
CA PHE A 214 34.89 -7.59 22.30
C PHE A 214 36.12 -6.69 21.98
N GLY A 215 37.02 -7.13 21.08
CA GLY A 215 38.17 -6.36 20.63
C GLY A 215 39.04 -5.78 21.75
N ASP A 216 39.70 -4.65 21.49
CA ASP A 216 40.58 -3.94 22.42
C ASP A 216 39.86 -2.85 23.26
N VAL A 217 38.53 -2.95 23.39
CA VAL A 217 37.72 -1.86 23.94
C VAL A 217 38.02 -1.64 25.43
N ARG A 218 38.65 -0.50 25.74
CA ARG A 218 39.25 -0.23 27.07
C ARG A 218 38.23 0.07 28.18
N TYR A 219 37.07 0.66 27.91
CA TYR A 219 36.12 0.99 28.99
C TYR A 219 35.34 -0.23 29.52
N PHE A 220 35.45 -1.41 28.88
CA PHE A 220 35.02 -2.68 29.48
C PHE A 220 36.02 -3.20 30.53
N THR A 221 37.24 -2.68 30.59
CA THR A 221 38.32 -3.24 31.42
C THR A 221 38.26 -2.84 32.90
N GLU A 222 37.50 -1.79 33.25
CA GLU A 222 37.33 -1.37 34.65
C GLU A 222 36.45 -2.33 35.45
N ASP A 223 35.47 -2.99 34.79
CA ASP A 223 34.68 -4.09 35.36
C ASP A 223 34.13 -5.02 34.25
N PRO A 224 34.95 -5.96 33.74
CA PRO A 224 34.60 -6.76 32.56
C PRO A 224 33.45 -7.73 32.82
N LYS A 225 33.26 -8.20 34.06
CA LYS A 225 32.23 -9.18 34.41
C LYS A 225 30.81 -8.61 34.30
N HIS A 226 30.64 -7.32 34.57
CA HIS A 226 29.32 -6.67 34.47
C HIS A 226 29.00 -6.15 33.08
N ARG A 227 30.00 -6.02 32.20
CA ARG A 227 29.84 -5.32 30.93
C ARG A 227 30.03 -6.20 29.68
N GLN A 228 30.76 -7.32 29.76
CA GLN A 228 30.83 -8.31 28.67
C GLN A 228 29.60 -9.23 28.67
N THR A 229 28.49 -8.73 28.15
CA THR A 229 27.26 -9.50 27.99
C THR A 229 26.81 -9.50 26.53
N TYR A 230 26.03 -10.50 26.12
CA TYR A 230 25.42 -10.52 24.78
C TYR A 230 24.63 -9.23 24.51
N ALA A 231 23.84 -8.78 25.50
CA ALA A 231 23.02 -7.59 25.36
C ALA A 231 23.87 -6.35 25.10
N ASN A 232 24.92 -6.13 25.90
CA ASN A 232 25.81 -4.97 25.70
C ASN A 232 26.60 -5.08 24.38
N TRP A 233 27.02 -6.28 23.97
CA TRP A 233 27.69 -6.46 22.69
C TRP A 233 26.80 -6.06 21.51
N VAL A 234 25.54 -6.53 21.49
CA VAL A 234 24.58 -6.18 20.44
C VAL A 234 24.24 -4.69 20.50
N TRP A 235 23.97 -4.16 21.69
CA TRP A 235 23.67 -2.75 21.92
C TRP A 235 24.74 -1.83 21.34
N GLU A 236 26.01 -2.09 21.68
CA GLU A 236 27.14 -1.29 21.21
C GLU A 236 27.39 -1.47 19.72
N LYS A 237 27.18 -2.68 19.16
CA LYS A 237 27.24 -2.90 17.72
C LYS A 237 26.17 -2.14 16.93
N LEU A 238 25.00 -1.87 17.53
CA LEU A 238 23.93 -1.12 16.85
C LEU A 238 24.16 0.39 16.89
N HIS A 239 24.78 0.91 17.96
CA HIS A 239 25.09 2.34 18.09
C HIS A 239 26.42 2.72 17.45
N VAL A 240 27.47 1.91 17.69
CA VAL A 240 28.83 2.12 17.22
C VAL A 240 29.38 0.80 16.66
N PRO A 241 28.97 0.41 15.44
CA PRO A 241 29.29 -0.90 14.84
C PRO A 241 30.78 -1.19 14.72
N ARG A 242 31.60 -0.13 14.69
CA ARG A 242 33.05 -0.21 14.56
C ARG A 242 33.84 -0.24 15.87
N ILE A 243 33.14 -0.23 17.02
CA ILE A 243 33.77 -0.09 18.34
C ILE A 243 34.73 -1.22 18.69
N PHE A 244 34.42 -2.45 18.28
CA PHE A 244 35.21 -3.66 18.57
C PHE A 244 36.36 -3.92 17.58
N ALA A 245 36.77 -2.93 16.78
CA ALA A 245 37.94 -3.07 15.91
C ALA A 245 39.24 -3.09 16.73
N TYR A 246 40.24 -3.83 16.25
CA TYR A 246 41.61 -3.87 16.81
C TYR A 246 42.64 -4.04 15.69
N GLU A 247 43.94 -4.01 16.02
CA GLU A 247 45.06 -3.93 15.06
C GLU A 247 44.95 -4.93 13.88
N ARG A 248 44.43 -6.14 14.14
CA ARG A 248 44.34 -7.22 13.13
C ARG A 248 42.96 -7.39 12.50
N VAL A 249 41.91 -6.81 13.10
CA VAL A 249 40.53 -7.03 12.66
C VAL A 249 39.80 -5.70 12.55
N GLU A 250 39.49 -5.36 11.30
CA GLU A 250 38.63 -4.23 10.96
C GLU A 250 37.16 -4.67 10.90
N THR A 251 36.30 -3.97 11.64
CA THR A 251 34.84 -4.12 11.59
C THR A 251 34.25 -3.29 10.45
N ARG A 252 33.43 -3.93 9.60
CA ARG A 252 32.94 -3.31 8.35
C ARG A 252 31.45 -2.99 8.34
N MET A 253 30.76 -3.19 9.46
CA MET A 253 29.34 -2.90 9.58
C MET A 253 29.10 -1.38 9.37
N PRO A 254 28.15 -0.98 8.49
CA PRO A 254 27.78 0.42 8.30
C PRO A 254 27.21 1.05 9.56
N GLN A 255 27.40 2.36 9.72
CA GLN A 255 26.73 3.15 10.73
C GLN A 255 25.27 3.39 10.29
N PHE A 256 24.32 2.86 11.06
CA PHE A 256 22.89 2.99 10.76
C PHE A 256 22.18 4.06 11.61
N ASP A 257 22.86 4.61 12.63
CA ASP A 257 22.34 5.66 13.52
C ASP A 257 20.98 5.29 14.16
N PHE A 258 20.83 4.03 14.60
CA PHE A 258 19.64 3.57 15.31
C PHE A 258 19.43 4.37 16.60
N THR A 259 18.18 4.72 16.88
CA THR A 259 17.78 5.26 18.18
C THR A 259 17.82 4.16 19.26
N ASP A 260 17.85 4.56 20.53
CA ASP A 260 17.82 3.62 21.67
C ASP A 260 16.64 2.65 21.59
N ASP A 261 15.45 3.12 21.18
CA ASP A 261 14.24 2.31 21.05
C ASP A 261 14.36 1.30 19.90
N GLU A 262 14.89 1.73 18.75
CA GLU A 262 15.15 0.84 17.62
C GLU A 262 16.22 -0.21 17.96
N ALA A 263 17.30 0.19 18.61
CA ALA A 263 18.36 -0.70 19.05
C ALA A 263 17.85 -1.72 20.07
N LEU A 264 17.01 -1.30 21.02
CA LEU A 264 16.37 -2.19 21.99
C LEU A 264 15.43 -3.18 21.31
N ALA A 265 14.65 -2.73 20.33
CA ALA A 265 13.75 -3.60 19.57
C ALA A 265 14.53 -4.65 18.77
N ILE A 266 15.60 -4.25 18.07
CA ILE A 266 16.48 -5.16 17.32
C ILE A 266 17.18 -6.14 18.26
N LEU A 267 17.71 -5.66 19.40
CA LEU A 267 18.34 -6.52 20.40
C LEU A 267 17.37 -7.56 20.94
N THR A 268 16.14 -7.16 21.25
CA THR A 268 15.08 -8.06 21.74
C THR A 268 14.73 -9.11 20.68
N PHE A 269 14.55 -8.67 19.44
CA PHE A 269 14.32 -9.56 18.30
C PHE A 269 15.46 -10.57 18.12
N LEU A 270 16.71 -10.11 18.06
CA LEU A 270 17.89 -10.95 17.90
C LEU A 270 18.07 -11.92 19.06
N LYS A 271 17.77 -11.51 20.30
CA LYS A 271 17.83 -12.43 21.44
C LYS A 271 16.80 -13.56 21.32
N GLY A 272 15.65 -13.28 20.72
CA GLY A 272 14.62 -14.27 20.39
C GLY A 272 14.92 -15.13 19.15
N GLN A 273 15.87 -14.72 18.29
CA GLN A 273 16.34 -15.51 17.14
C GLN A 273 17.21 -16.68 17.60
N THR A 274 16.57 -17.67 18.21
CA THR A 274 17.20 -18.91 18.64
C THR A 274 17.02 -20.03 17.62
N GLY A 275 16.14 -19.88 16.63
CA GLY A 275 15.77 -20.99 15.73
C GLY A 275 14.80 -22.01 16.35
N ASP A 276 14.48 -21.88 17.65
CA ASP A 276 13.49 -22.72 18.30
C ASP A 276 12.08 -22.27 17.93
N THR A 277 11.30 -23.16 17.33
CA THR A 277 9.87 -22.94 17.14
C THR A 277 9.13 -23.33 18.42
N PRO A 278 8.19 -22.51 18.94
CA PRO A 278 7.39 -22.88 20.10
C PRO A 278 6.75 -24.26 19.93
N PRO A 279 6.67 -25.11 20.97
CA PRO A 279 5.98 -26.40 20.86
C PRO A 279 4.54 -26.26 20.31
N PRO A 280 4.00 -27.25 19.58
CA PRO A 280 2.69 -27.16 18.93
C PRO A 280 1.55 -26.71 19.85
N GLU A 281 1.58 -27.08 21.13
CA GLU A 281 0.61 -26.69 22.16
C GLU A 281 0.58 -25.18 22.45
N TYR A 282 1.67 -24.47 22.16
CA TYR A 282 1.74 -23.00 22.25
C TYR A 282 1.50 -22.32 20.90
N ARG A 283 1.30 -23.09 19.82
CA ARG A 283 0.92 -22.54 18.51
C ARG A 283 -0.59 -22.48 18.41
N THR A 284 -1.12 -21.31 18.08
CA THR A 284 -2.52 -21.23 17.66
C THR A 284 -2.67 -21.97 16.33
N GLY A 285 -3.42 -23.08 16.34
CA GLY A 285 -3.88 -23.70 15.09
C GLY A 285 -4.76 -22.70 14.33
N MET A 286 -4.61 -22.63 13.01
CA MET A 286 -5.48 -21.82 12.15
C MET A 286 -6.49 -22.73 11.46
N ASN A 287 -7.79 -22.48 11.68
CA ASN A 287 -8.82 -23.06 10.83
C ASN A 287 -8.82 -22.39 9.44
N GLU A 288 -9.56 -22.94 8.48
CA GLU A 288 -9.59 -22.43 7.10
C GLU A 288 -10.02 -20.96 7.01
N VAL A 289 -10.99 -20.54 7.84
CA VAL A 289 -11.47 -19.15 7.90
C VAL A 289 -10.37 -18.23 8.40
N GLN A 290 -9.66 -18.59 9.47
CA GLN A 290 -8.54 -17.83 10.02
C GLN A 290 -7.38 -17.74 9.03
N ALA A 291 -7.08 -18.83 8.32
CA ALA A 291 -6.04 -18.85 7.29
C ALA A 291 -6.40 -17.94 6.10
N ALA A 292 -7.66 -17.95 5.66
CA ALA A 292 -8.16 -17.07 4.62
C ALA A 292 -8.08 -15.59 5.03
N VAL A 293 -8.50 -15.29 6.28
CA VAL A 293 -8.41 -13.94 6.84
C VAL A 293 -6.96 -13.48 6.86
N PHE A 294 -6.05 -14.27 7.44
CA PHE A 294 -4.64 -13.93 7.54
C PHE A 294 -3.99 -13.68 6.17
N LYS A 295 -4.26 -14.55 5.18
CA LYS A 295 -3.68 -14.44 3.84
C LYS A 295 -4.16 -13.19 3.11
N GLY A 296 -5.47 -12.93 3.10
CA GLY A 296 -6.00 -11.74 2.43
C GLY A 296 -5.73 -10.45 3.20
N GLU A 297 -5.65 -10.47 4.54
CA GLU A 297 -5.21 -9.30 5.32
C GLU A 297 -3.80 -8.86 4.93
N ARG A 298 -2.87 -9.80 4.67
CA ARG A 298 -1.54 -9.46 4.15
C ARG A 298 -1.64 -8.74 2.82
N LEU A 299 -2.52 -9.16 1.91
CA LEU A 299 -2.70 -8.51 0.62
C LEU A 299 -3.32 -7.12 0.77
N VAL A 300 -4.35 -6.98 1.61
CA VAL A 300 -4.98 -5.68 1.97
C VAL A 300 -3.93 -4.71 2.55
N PHE A 301 -3.05 -5.22 3.42
CA PHE A 301 -1.98 -4.44 4.05
C PHE A 301 -0.88 -4.05 3.06
N TRP A 302 -0.35 -4.98 2.28
CA TRP A 302 0.79 -4.73 1.39
C TRP A 302 0.43 -3.91 0.14
N ASN A 303 -0.85 -3.92 -0.26
CA ASN A 303 -1.35 -3.10 -1.37
C ASN A 303 -1.94 -1.77 -0.88
N GLY A 304 -1.89 -1.48 0.42
CA GLY A 304 -2.34 -0.20 0.97
C GLY A 304 -3.84 0.05 0.78
N CYS A 305 -4.66 -0.99 0.68
CA CYS A 305 -6.11 -0.83 0.50
C CYS A 305 -6.72 0.02 1.62
N ARG A 306 -6.18 -0.11 2.84
CA ARG A 306 -6.57 0.64 4.03
C ARG A 306 -6.08 2.09 4.09
N ASN A 307 -5.25 2.54 3.15
CA ASN A 307 -4.94 3.96 3.02
C ASN A 307 -6.13 4.72 2.43
N CYS A 308 -6.87 4.06 1.52
CA CYS A 308 -8.07 4.61 0.91
C CYS A 308 -9.36 4.19 1.62
N HIS A 309 -9.51 2.88 1.85
CA HIS A 309 -10.74 2.28 2.33
C HIS A 309 -10.71 2.05 3.84
N VAL A 310 -11.88 2.09 4.47
CA VAL A 310 -12.08 1.44 5.77
C VAL A 310 -12.41 -0.02 5.48
N VAL A 311 -11.50 -0.94 5.78
CA VAL A 311 -11.66 -2.38 5.51
C VAL A 311 -11.78 -3.10 6.85
N GLU A 312 -12.92 -3.69 7.13
CA GLU A 312 -13.19 -4.36 8.41
C GLU A 312 -12.92 -3.46 9.63
N LYS A 313 -13.54 -2.26 9.60
CA LYS A 313 -13.48 -1.20 10.64
C LYS A 313 -12.10 -0.58 10.84
N ARG A 314 -11.23 -0.71 9.86
CA ARG A 314 -9.79 -0.50 9.97
C ARG A 314 -9.28 0.33 8.79
N GLY A 315 -8.48 1.37 9.05
CA GLY A 315 -7.91 2.28 8.04
C GLY A 315 -8.82 3.43 7.60
N GLY A 316 -8.71 3.85 6.34
CA GLY A 316 -9.50 4.92 5.73
C GLY A 316 -8.87 6.31 5.81
N LYS A 317 -7.55 6.43 5.99
CA LYS A 317 -6.87 7.71 6.26
C LYS A 317 -7.15 8.81 5.24
N ILE A 318 -7.23 8.49 3.94
CA ILE A 318 -7.55 9.50 2.92
C ILE A 318 -8.92 10.15 3.13
N ARG A 319 -9.84 9.49 3.85
CA ARG A 319 -11.18 10.01 4.15
C ARG A 319 -11.11 11.25 5.04
N ASP A 320 -10.03 11.44 5.80
CA ASP A 320 -9.77 12.65 6.61
C ASP A 320 -9.60 13.92 5.74
N LEU A 321 -9.36 13.76 4.43
CA LEU A 321 -9.31 14.86 3.47
C LEU A 321 -10.71 15.36 3.06
N TYR A 322 -11.77 14.68 3.50
CA TYR A 322 -13.16 14.97 3.19
C TYR A 322 -13.89 15.42 4.46
N ASN A 323 -14.81 16.37 4.33
CA ASN A 323 -15.68 16.86 5.38
C ASN A 323 -17.11 16.35 5.18
N ASP A 324 -18.03 16.70 6.09
CA ASP A 324 -19.42 16.23 6.05
C ASP A 324 -20.17 16.62 4.75
N GLU A 325 -19.78 17.73 4.12
CA GLU A 325 -20.39 18.22 2.89
C GLU A 325 -19.95 17.42 1.66
N ASN A 326 -18.71 16.92 1.65
CA ASN A 326 -18.10 16.24 0.50
C ASN A 326 -17.73 14.77 0.76
N LEU A 327 -18.15 14.19 1.89
CA LEU A 327 -17.88 12.80 2.27
C LEU A 327 -18.36 11.78 1.21
N THR A 328 -19.39 12.12 0.43
CA THR A 328 -19.85 11.31 -0.71
C THR A 328 -18.74 11.07 -1.74
N PHE A 329 -17.75 11.96 -1.85
CA PHE A 329 -16.63 11.82 -2.78
C PHE A 329 -15.47 10.98 -2.22
N ALA A 330 -15.52 10.62 -0.95
CA ALA A 330 -14.49 9.80 -0.33
C ALA A 330 -14.55 8.34 -0.82
N PRO A 331 -13.42 7.59 -0.77
CA PRO A 331 -13.43 6.16 -1.05
C PRO A 331 -14.39 5.40 -0.12
N PRO A 332 -15.07 4.36 -0.61
CA PRO A 332 -16.11 3.67 0.15
C PRO A 332 -15.55 2.91 1.34
N VAL A 333 -16.39 2.78 2.38
CA VAL A 333 -16.21 1.80 3.47
C VAL A 333 -16.50 0.41 2.91
N LEU A 334 -15.57 -0.52 3.15
CA LEU A 334 -15.61 -1.92 2.68
C LEU A 334 -15.77 -2.91 3.84
N THR A 335 -16.14 -2.45 5.03
CA THR A 335 -16.52 -3.33 6.15
C THR A 335 -17.74 -4.16 5.76
N GLY A 336 -17.63 -5.49 5.85
CA GLY A 336 -18.72 -6.39 5.48
C GLY A 336 -18.94 -6.51 3.96
N GLU A 337 -17.97 -6.12 3.14
CA GLU A 337 -18.11 -6.14 1.67
C GLU A 337 -18.39 -7.56 1.16
N GLY A 338 -17.87 -8.61 1.80
CA GLY A 338 -18.15 -10.00 1.43
C GLY A 338 -19.60 -10.43 1.62
N ALA A 339 -20.34 -9.79 2.52
CA ALA A 339 -21.78 -9.97 2.64
C ALA A 339 -22.56 -9.26 1.53
N LYS A 340 -21.98 -8.22 0.93
CA LYS A 340 -22.65 -7.29 0.02
C LYS A 340 -22.55 -7.66 -1.44
N VAL A 341 -21.35 -8.02 -1.90
CA VAL A 341 -21.09 -8.16 -3.34
C VAL A 341 -20.97 -9.60 -3.81
N GLN A 342 -21.30 -9.83 -5.07
CA GLN A 342 -21.09 -11.10 -5.74
C GLN A 342 -19.58 -11.35 -5.85
N PRO A 343 -19.11 -12.54 -5.48
CA PRO A 343 -17.68 -12.85 -5.52
C PRO A 343 -17.07 -12.79 -6.91
N ALA A 344 -17.78 -13.26 -7.93
CA ALA A 344 -17.34 -13.20 -9.32
C ALA A 344 -17.15 -11.75 -9.79
N TRP A 345 -18.05 -10.85 -9.37
CA TRP A 345 -17.91 -9.43 -9.64
C TRP A 345 -16.73 -8.81 -8.90
N LEU A 346 -16.53 -9.14 -7.61
CA LEU A 346 -15.41 -8.58 -6.84
C LEU A 346 -14.06 -9.04 -7.41
N PHE A 347 -13.95 -10.31 -7.79
CA PHE A 347 -12.77 -10.84 -8.48
C PHE A 347 -12.48 -10.06 -9.77
N ALA A 348 -13.48 -9.92 -10.64
CA ALA A 348 -13.33 -9.20 -11.91
C ALA A 348 -12.98 -7.71 -11.68
N PHE A 349 -13.60 -7.07 -10.69
CA PHE A 349 -13.36 -5.68 -10.34
C PHE A 349 -11.95 -5.45 -9.79
N LEU A 350 -11.41 -6.34 -8.95
CA LEU A 350 -10.04 -6.25 -8.45
C LEU A 350 -8.99 -6.42 -9.55
N LYS A 351 -9.30 -7.22 -10.57
CA LYS A 351 -8.43 -7.44 -11.74
C LYS A 351 -8.45 -6.25 -12.70
N ALA A 352 -9.61 -5.66 -12.92
CA ALA A 352 -9.81 -4.54 -13.84
C ALA A 352 -10.85 -3.54 -13.29
N PRO A 353 -10.44 -2.62 -12.39
CA PRO A 353 -11.38 -1.68 -11.80
C PRO A 353 -11.98 -0.74 -12.83
N SER A 354 -13.32 -0.68 -12.87
CA SER A 354 -14.07 0.28 -13.68
C SER A 354 -14.65 1.41 -12.82
N PRO A 355 -14.87 2.62 -13.37
CA PRO A 355 -15.51 3.69 -12.61
C PRO A 355 -16.95 3.34 -12.22
N LEU A 356 -17.19 3.12 -10.92
CA LEU A 356 -18.56 2.88 -10.40
C LEU A 356 -19.32 4.18 -10.10
N ARG A 357 -18.58 5.28 -9.89
CA ARG A 357 -19.09 6.62 -9.61
C ARG A 357 -18.32 7.59 -10.52
N PRO A 358 -18.79 7.86 -11.75
CA PRO A 358 -18.04 8.62 -12.75
C PRO A 358 -17.67 10.05 -12.35
N TRP A 359 -18.33 10.60 -11.34
CA TRP A 359 -18.08 11.92 -10.78
C TRP A 359 -16.98 11.97 -9.71
N LEU A 360 -16.38 10.83 -9.34
CA LEU A 360 -15.21 10.84 -8.46
C LEU A 360 -13.94 11.09 -9.26
N SER A 361 -13.11 12.02 -8.77
CA SER A 361 -11.73 12.15 -9.25
C SER A 361 -10.82 11.05 -8.71
N VAL A 362 -11.04 10.61 -7.47
CA VAL A 362 -10.23 9.55 -6.83
C VAL A 362 -10.44 8.21 -7.52
N ARG A 363 -9.36 7.53 -7.88
CA ARG A 363 -9.38 6.29 -8.68
C ARG A 363 -9.07 5.08 -7.83
N MET A 364 -9.85 4.01 -8.00
CA MET A 364 -9.45 2.69 -7.53
C MET A 364 -8.24 2.23 -8.35
N PRO A 365 -7.06 1.99 -7.76
CA PRO A 365 -5.86 1.67 -8.53
C PRO A 365 -5.90 0.28 -9.16
N THR A 366 -5.16 0.08 -10.25
CA THR A 366 -4.90 -1.26 -10.81
C THR A 366 -3.67 -1.85 -10.14
N PHE A 367 -3.86 -2.91 -9.34
CA PHE A 367 -2.78 -3.60 -8.63
C PHE A 367 -2.09 -4.70 -9.45
N HIS A 368 -2.70 -5.10 -10.58
CA HIS A 368 -2.26 -6.25 -11.39
C HIS A 368 -2.19 -7.56 -10.59
N PHE A 369 -3.22 -7.83 -9.78
CA PHE A 369 -3.30 -9.07 -9.03
C PHE A 369 -3.21 -10.30 -9.94
N SER A 370 -2.44 -11.29 -9.50
CA SER A 370 -2.54 -12.65 -10.03
C SER A 370 -3.93 -13.22 -9.72
N ASP A 371 -4.36 -14.27 -10.43
CA ASP A 371 -5.64 -14.91 -10.13
C ASP A 371 -5.67 -15.51 -8.70
N PRO A 372 -4.58 -16.12 -8.19
CA PRO A 372 -4.49 -16.49 -6.78
C PRO A 372 -4.66 -15.31 -5.82
N ASP A 373 -3.94 -14.19 -6.03
CA ASP A 373 -4.03 -13.04 -5.12
C ASP A 373 -5.43 -12.42 -5.12
N ALA A 374 -6.05 -12.27 -6.30
CA ALA A 374 -7.41 -11.77 -6.41
C ALA A 374 -8.38 -12.71 -5.68
N THR A 375 -8.23 -14.03 -5.86
CA THR A 375 -9.04 -15.03 -5.15
C THR A 375 -8.87 -14.91 -3.63
N ASP A 376 -7.65 -14.74 -3.14
CA ASP A 376 -7.37 -14.61 -1.71
C ASP A 376 -7.99 -13.35 -1.09
N VAL A 377 -8.00 -12.22 -1.80
CA VAL A 377 -8.68 -11.00 -1.34
C VAL A 377 -10.20 -11.21 -1.27
N VAL A 378 -10.80 -11.84 -2.28
CA VAL A 378 -12.25 -12.13 -2.26
C VAL A 378 -12.55 -13.12 -1.14
N HIS A 379 -11.67 -14.12 -0.90
CA HIS A 379 -11.86 -15.11 0.15
C HIS A 379 -11.78 -14.47 1.53
N PHE A 380 -10.86 -13.53 1.73
CA PHE A 380 -10.80 -12.71 2.95
C PHE A 380 -12.11 -11.99 3.24
N PHE A 381 -12.69 -11.28 2.27
CA PHE A 381 -13.95 -10.57 2.49
C PHE A 381 -15.10 -11.53 2.80
N ALA A 382 -15.17 -12.67 2.12
CA ALA A 382 -16.17 -13.70 2.40
C ALA A 382 -16.01 -14.27 3.82
N ALA A 383 -14.79 -14.64 4.21
CA ALA A 383 -14.46 -15.16 5.52
C ALA A 383 -14.75 -14.15 6.63
N ALA A 384 -14.37 -12.88 6.46
CA ALA A 384 -14.67 -11.80 7.39
C ALA A 384 -16.18 -11.57 7.57
N SER A 385 -16.97 -11.87 6.54
CA SER A 385 -18.43 -11.75 6.54
C SER A 385 -19.15 -13.07 6.87
N ASN A 386 -18.42 -14.12 7.29
CA ASN A 386 -18.96 -15.46 7.52
C ASN A 386 -19.80 -16.02 6.35
N LYS A 387 -19.34 -15.80 5.11
CA LYS A 387 -19.94 -16.34 3.89
C LYS A 387 -19.14 -17.55 3.41
N SER A 388 -19.85 -18.51 2.83
CA SER A 388 -19.25 -19.76 2.30
C SER A 388 -18.30 -19.49 1.13
N PHE A 389 -17.23 -20.28 1.06
CA PHE A 389 -16.25 -20.32 -0.03
C PHE A 389 -15.95 -21.79 -0.37
N PRO A 390 -15.71 -22.20 -1.65
CA PRO A 390 -15.73 -21.39 -2.87
C PRO A 390 -17.14 -20.99 -3.34
N TYR A 391 -17.21 -20.04 -4.27
CA TYR A 391 -18.41 -19.23 -4.50
C TYR A 391 -19.51 -19.91 -5.31
N LEU A 392 -20.73 -19.83 -4.79
CA LEU A 392 -21.95 -19.88 -5.59
C LEU A 392 -22.44 -18.44 -5.80
N THR A 393 -22.58 -18.02 -7.05
CA THR A 393 -23.32 -16.79 -7.38
C THR A 393 -24.72 -16.93 -6.81
N ALA A 394 -25.10 -16.00 -5.95
CA ALA A 394 -26.42 -16.05 -5.35
C ALA A 394 -27.46 -15.57 -6.37
N GLU A 395 -28.43 -16.42 -6.68
CA GLU A 395 -29.54 -16.10 -7.58
C GLU A 395 -30.76 -15.61 -6.80
N SER A 396 -31.54 -14.72 -7.40
CA SER A 396 -32.84 -14.29 -6.89
C SER A 396 -33.97 -15.13 -7.51
N LYS A 397 -35.14 -15.09 -6.87
CA LYS A 397 -36.33 -15.73 -7.43
C LYS A 397 -36.76 -15.01 -8.72
N PRO A 398 -37.18 -15.73 -9.77
CA PRO A 398 -37.73 -15.10 -10.96
C PRO A 398 -38.88 -14.15 -10.62
N LEU A 399 -38.87 -12.95 -11.21
CA LEU A 399 -39.93 -11.98 -11.04
C LEU A 399 -40.81 -11.93 -12.30
N ALA A 400 -42.08 -12.32 -12.18
CA ALA A 400 -43.02 -12.36 -13.31
C ALA A 400 -44.45 -11.96 -12.92
N GLY A 401 -45.29 -11.70 -13.92
CA GLY A 401 -46.73 -11.53 -13.77
C GLY A 401 -47.14 -10.35 -12.88
N ALA A 402 -48.13 -10.56 -12.02
CA ALA A 402 -48.68 -9.53 -11.12
C ALA A 402 -47.61 -9.01 -10.13
N ARG A 403 -46.79 -9.90 -9.58
CA ARG A 403 -45.71 -9.55 -8.64
C ARG A 403 -44.72 -8.55 -9.24
N ALA A 404 -44.36 -8.74 -10.52
CA ALA A 404 -43.47 -7.82 -11.23
C ALA A 404 -44.08 -6.42 -11.39
N LYS A 405 -45.38 -6.33 -11.68
CA LYS A 405 -46.10 -5.05 -11.83
C LYS A 405 -46.23 -4.32 -10.50
N GLU A 406 -46.56 -5.04 -9.42
CA GLU A 406 -46.62 -4.45 -8.08
C GLU A 406 -45.24 -3.98 -7.59
N ALA A 407 -44.17 -4.72 -7.88
CA ALA A 407 -42.81 -4.31 -7.53
C ALA A 407 -42.34 -3.06 -8.31
N ASP A 408 -42.64 -2.98 -9.61
CA ASP A 408 -42.38 -1.79 -10.43
C ASP A 408 -43.19 -0.57 -9.94
N GLN A 409 -44.45 -0.79 -9.54
CA GLN A 409 -45.26 0.28 -8.95
C GLN A 409 -44.68 0.75 -7.60
N LEU A 410 -44.31 -0.18 -6.71
CA LEU A 410 -43.70 0.15 -5.43
C LEU A 410 -42.39 0.92 -5.61
N PHE A 411 -41.54 0.51 -6.57
CA PHE A 411 -40.30 1.21 -6.92
C PHE A 411 -40.53 2.66 -7.36
N LYS A 412 -41.63 2.93 -8.07
CA LYS A 412 -42.03 4.29 -8.49
C LYS A 412 -42.64 5.08 -7.33
N ASP A 413 -43.49 4.47 -6.52
CA ASP A 413 -44.16 5.11 -5.38
C ASP A 413 -43.14 5.58 -4.33
N LEU A 414 -42.11 4.77 -4.08
CA LEU A 414 -40.98 5.14 -3.22
C LEU A 414 -39.97 6.09 -3.89
N GLN A 415 -40.23 6.47 -5.14
CA GLN A 415 -39.43 7.41 -5.93
C GLN A 415 -37.93 7.07 -5.96
N CYS A 416 -37.55 5.78 -6.00
CA CYS A 416 -36.16 5.34 -5.87
C CYS A 416 -35.22 6.02 -6.88
N ILE A 417 -35.76 6.33 -8.06
CA ILE A 417 -35.04 6.95 -9.17
C ILE A 417 -34.73 8.44 -8.98
N ASN A 418 -35.30 9.09 -7.96
CA ASN A 418 -34.95 10.48 -7.64
C ASN A 418 -33.51 10.59 -7.15
N CYS A 419 -33.00 9.52 -6.52
CA CYS A 419 -31.61 9.45 -6.08
C CYS A 419 -30.79 8.48 -6.95
N HIS A 420 -31.33 7.29 -7.25
CA HIS A 420 -30.58 6.24 -7.94
C HIS A 420 -30.46 6.47 -9.45
N VAL A 421 -29.24 6.29 -9.95
CA VAL A 421 -28.93 6.28 -11.38
C VAL A 421 -29.45 5.00 -12.04
N ILE A 422 -29.93 5.11 -13.28
CA ILE A 422 -30.28 3.99 -14.15
C ILE A 422 -29.52 4.18 -15.45
N GLY A 423 -28.41 3.46 -15.60
CA GLY A 423 -27.50 3.62 -16.73
C GLY A 423 -26.60 4.85 -16.57
N GLN A 424 -27.11 6.04 -16.88
CA GLN A 424 -26.36 7.29 -16.84
C GLN A 424 -27.00 8.33 -15.91
N LEU A 425 -26.17 9.22 -15.37
CA LEU A 425 -26.62 10.35 -14.54
C LEU A 425 -27.61 11.20 -15.33
N ARG A 426 -28.72 11.59 -14.71
CA ARG A 426 -29.74 12.40 -15.38
C ARG A 426 -29.25 13.82 -15.62
N ALA A 427 -29.72 14.44 -16.70
CA ALA A 427 -29.46 15.86 -16.94
C ALA A 427 -29.94 16.71 -15.75
N GLY A 428 -29.03 17.52 -15.18
CA GLY A 428 -29.32 18.38 -14.04
C GLY A 428 -29.33 17.70 -12.66
N GLN A 429 -29.11 16.38 -12.57
CA GLN A 429 -28.92 15.72 -11.28
C GLN A 429 -27.53 16.06 -10.72
N ASP A 430 -27.48 16.56 -9.49
CA ASP A 430 -26.20 16.82 -8.80
C ASP A 430 -25.45 15.49 -8.56
N PRO A 431 -24.23 15.32 -9.09
CA PRO A 431 -23.44 14.12 -8.85
C PRO A 431 -23.14 13.87 -7.35
N GLY A 432 -23.04 14.92 -6.55
CA GLY A 432 -22.85 14.82 -5.10
C GLY A 432 -24.04 14.21 -4.36
N SER A 433 -25.23 14.20 -4.98
CA SER A 433 -26.48 13.63 -4.46
C SER A 433 -26.89 12.31 -5.13
N ALA A 434 -26.17 11.89 -6.18
CA ALA A 434 -26.50 10.71 -6.95
C ALA A 434 -26.17 9.41 -6.19
N ALA A 435 -27.14 8.49 -6.15
CA ALA A 435 -26.99 7.17 -5.58
C ALA A 435 -26.57 6.12 -6.64
N PRO A 436 -26.06 4.94 -6.23
CA PRO A 436 -25.47 3.96 -7.15
C PRO A 436 -26.40 3.54 -8.30
N ASN A 437 -25.79 3.20 -9.44
CA ASN A 437 -26.50 2.69 -10.62
C ASN A 437 -27.15 1.33 -10.33
N LEU A 438 -28.48 1.27 -10.35
CA LEU A 438 -29.21 0.06 -10.00
C LEU A 438 -29.18 -1.02 -11.09
N LEU A 439 -28.79 -0.69 -12.33
CA LEU A 439 -28.59 -1.73 -13.37
C LEU A 439 -27.46 -2.69 -13.03
N LEU A 440 -26.52 -2.26 -12.18
CA LEU A 440 -25.42 -3.11 -11.72
C LEU A 440 -25.86 -4.05 -10.58
N ALA A 441 -27.07 -3.94 -10.06
CA ALA A 441 -27.50 -4.69 -8.87
C ALA A 441 -27.35 -6.20 -9.07
N LYS A 442 -27.82 -6.74 -10.20
CA LYS A 442 -27.73 -8.18 -10.50
C LYS A 442 -26.30 -8.71 -10.51
N GLU A 443 -25.41 -8.00 -11.19
CA GLU A 443 -24.02 -8.43 -11.36
C GLU A 443 -23.21 -8.20 -10.08
N ARG A 444 -23.48 -7.09 -9.38
CA ARG A 444 -22.67 -6.63 -8.26
C ARG A 444 -23.14 -7.11 -6.91
N LEU A 445 -24.43 -7.07 -6.61
CA LEU A 445 -24.96 -7.26 -5.26
C LEU A 445 -25.43 -8.70 -5.04
N ARG A 446 -25.27 -9.19 -3.82
CA ARG A 446 -25.90 -10.44 -3.41
C ARG A 446 -27.37 -10.20 -3.08
N PRO A 447 -28.31 -11.04 -3.58
CA PRO A 447 -29.73 -10.91 -3.27
C PRO A 447 -30.00 -10.92 -1.76
N ASP A 448 -29.27 -11.73 -0.98
CA ASP A 448 -29.47 -11.84 0.48
C ASP A 448 -29.01 -10.59 1.26
N TRP A 449 -28.28 -9.67 0.63
CA TRP A 449 -27.85 -8.41 1.24
C TRP A 449 -28.86 -7.27 1.07
N ILE A 450 -29.66 -7.29 0.00
CA ILE A 450 -30.59 -6.20 -0.31
C ILE A 450 -31.67 -6.03 0.77
N PRO A 451 -32.31 -7.10 1.31
CA PRO A 451 -33.33 -6.92 2.34
C PRO A 451 -32.83 -6.27 3.64
N PRO A 452 -31.69 -6.69 4.24
CA PRO A 452 -31.10 -5.97 5.36
C PRO A 452 -30.81 -4.49 5.07
N TRP A 453 -30.34 -4.18 3.85
CA TRP A 453 -30.11 -2.79 3.42
C TRP A 453 -31.39 -1.97 3.35
N LEU A 454 -32.45 -2.49 2.74
CA LEU A 454 -33.73 -1.79 2.66
C LEU A 454 -34.43 -1.65 4.02
N LYS A 455 -34.23 -2.62 4.92
CA LYS A 455 -34.78 -2.63 6.28
C LYS A 455 -34.19 -1.53 7.15
N ASN A 456 -32.86 -1.41 7.19
CA ASN A 456 -32.19 -0.39 8.00
C ASN A 456 -30.82 0.01 7.39
N PRO A 457 -30.80 0.95 6.42
CA PRO A 457 -29.56 1.40 5.80
C PRO A 457 -28.58 2.01 6.80
N GLN A 458 -29.06 2.79 7.78
CA GLN A 458 -28.23 3.48 8.77
C GLN A 458 -27.48 2.51 9.69
N ALA A 459 -28.07 1.36 10.02
CA ALA A 459 -27.41 0.33 10.81
C ALA A 459 -26.27 -0.39 10.05
N LEU A 460 -26.32 -0.41 8.71
CA LEU A 460 -25.29 -1.02 7.88
C LEU A 460 -24.23 -0.02 7.41
N LEU A 461 -24.61 1.22 7.16
CA LEU A 461 -23.71 2.31 6.79
C LEU A 461 -24.15 3.60 7.47
N GLU A 462 -23.48 3.93 8.56
CA GLU A 462 -23.69 5.18 9.28
C GLU A 462 -23.48 6.40 8.37
N GLY A 463 -24.40 7.36 8.44
CA GLY A 463 -24.35 8.58 7.64
C GLY A 463 -24.75 8.39 6.17
N THR A 464 -25.30 7.22 5.80
CA THR A 464 -25.86 7.03 4.45
C THR A 464 -27.03 7.99 4.21
N ARG A 465 -27.23 8.44 2.96
CA ARG A 465 -28.41 9.25 2.58
C ARG A 465 -29.63 8.40 2.22
N MET A 466 -29.50 7.07 2.17
CA MET A 466 -30.61 6.17 1.89
C MET A 466 -31.61 6.21 3.06
N PRO A 467 -32.89 6.59 2.81
CA PRO A 467 -33.90 6.62 3.86
C PRO A 467 -34.38 5.20 4.22
N SER A 468 -34.89 5.05 5.44
CA SER A 468 -35.69 3.89 5.83
C SER A 468 -37.15 4.14 5.44
N PHE A 469 -37.67 3.36 4.50
CA PHE A 469 -39.07 3.49 4.06
C PHE A 469 -40.07 2.71 4.93
N TRP A 470 -39.57 1.71 5.66
CA TRP A 470 -40.35 0.88 6.58
C TRP A 470 -39.91 1.13 8.02
N ASP A 471 -40.84 1.01 8.96
CA ASP A 471 -40.54 1.03 10.38
C ASP A 471 -40.58 -0.40 10.94
N PHE A 472 -39.43 -0.86 11.43
CA PHE A 472 -39.24 -2.17 12.08
C PHE A 472 -38.98 -2.03 13.58
N SER A 473 -39.40 -0.92 14.21
CA SER A 473 -39.32 -0.74 15.67
C SER A 473 -40.07 -1.83 16.45
N ASP A 474 -41.19 -2.33 15.89
CA ASP A 474 -41.81 -3.60 16.26
C ASP A 474 -41.57 -4.64 15.14
N GLU A 475 -40.64 -5.58 15.38
CA GLU A 475 -40.32 -6.68 14.45
C GLU A 475 -41.52 -7.59 14.15
N ALA A 476 -42.50 -7.67 15.06
CA ALA A 476 -43.70 -8.47 14.88
C ALA A 476 -44.73 -7.76 13.97
N HIS A 477 -44.77 -6.43 13.99
CA HIS A 477 -45.75 -5.63 13.25
C HIS A 477 -45.08 -4.42 12.55
N PRO A 478 -44.24 -4.66 11.52
CA PRO A 478 -43.60 -3.57 10.81
C PRO A 478 -44.61 -2.70 10.06
N THR A 479 -44.38 -1.38 10.07
CA THR A 479 -45.24 -0.43 9.34
C THR A 479 -44.73 -0.25 7.91
N SER A 480 -45.65 -0.31 6.96
CA SER A 480 -45.38 -0.18 5.52
C SER A 480 -45.83 1.18 4.96
N PRO A 481 -45.07 1.76 4.01
CA PRO A 481 -45.45 2.99 3.30
C PRO A 481 -46.49 2.75 2.19
N SER A 482 -46.84 1.50 1.87
CA SER A 482 -47.70 1.16 0.73
C SER A 482 -48.68 0.04 1.07
N LYS A 483 -49.86 0.05 0.44
CA LYS A 483 -50.85 -1.04 0.53
C LYS A 483 -50.57 -2.19 -0.44
N LEU A 484 -49.60 -2.04 -1.35
CA LEU A 484 -49.17 -3.11 -2.26
C LEU A 484 -48.69 -4.33 -1.47
N PHE A 485 -48.79 -5.54 -2.04
CA PHE A 485 -48.47 -6.78 -1.33
C PHE A 485 -49.25 -6.94 -0.01
N ASN A 486 -50.51 -6.49 0.02
CA ASN A 486 -51.38 -6.48 1.21
C ASN A 486 -50.82 -5.70 2.40
N GLY A 487 -49.90 -4.75 2.17
CA GLY A 487 -49.24 -3.99 3.23
C GLY A 487 -48.15 -4.76 3.99
N ASP A 488 -47.76 -5.94 3.53
CA ASP A 488 -46.70 -6.73 4.16
C ASP A 488 -45.33 -6.14 3.82
N ALA A 489 -44.66 -5.56 4.82
CA ALA A 489 -43.35 -4.94 4.69
C ALA A 489 -42.26 -5.92 4.22
N LYS A 490 -42.31 -7.18 4.67
CA LYS A 490 -41.30 -8.19 4.31
C LYS A 490 -41.46 -8.59 2.85
N GLU A 491 -42.70 -8.82 2.40
CA GLU A 491 -42.99 -9.13 0.99
C GLU A 491 -42.64 -7.98 0.05
N GLN A 492 -42.88 -6.72 0.47
CA GLN A 492 -42.48 -5.53 -0.28
C GLN A 492 -40.97 -5.44 -0.48
N ILE A 493 -40.20 -5.63 0.59
CA ILE A 493 -38.73 -5.63 0.53
C ILE A 493 -38.22 -6.78 -0.35
N ASP A 494 -38.78 -7.97 -0.20
CA ASP A 494 -38.41 -9.14 -1.00
C ASP A 494 -38.74 -8.95 -2.49
N ALA A 495 -39.90 -8.36 -2.79
CA ALA A 495 -40.28 -8.03 -4.17
C ALA A 495 -39.36 -6.96 -4.77
N LEU A 496 -38.92 -5.95 -4.01
CA LEU A 496 -37.94 -4.97 -4.47
C LEU A 496 -36.57 -5.59 -4.69
N ARG A 497 -36.10 -6.48 -3.82
CA ARG A 497 -34.88 -7.28 -4.06
C ARG A 497 -34.99 -7.98 -5.42
N ASP A 498 -36.05 -8.76 -5.61
CA ASP A 498 -36.22 -9.53 -6.84
C ASP A 498 -36.33 -8.62 -8.07
N TYR A 499 -36.97 -7.45 -7.94
CA TYR A 499 -37.07 -6.44 -8.99
C TYR A 499 -35.70 -5.87 -9.38
N LEU A 500 -34.88 -5.48 -8.40
CA LEU A 500 -33.53 -4.98 -8.66
C LEU A 500 -32.63 -6.03 -9.32
N MET A 501 -32.79 -7.30 -8.95
CA MET A 501 -32.02 -8.40 -9.52
C MET A 501 -32.45 -8.77 -10.96
N HIS A 502 -33.61 -8.29 -11.41
CA HIS A 502 -34.14 -8.48 -12.78
C HIS A 502 -34.29 -7.16 -13.55
N LEU A 503 -33.71 -6.08 -13.04
CA LEU A 503 -33.83 -4.76 -13.64
C LEU A 503 -32.96 -4.67 -14.90
N GLU A 504 -33.60 -4.48 -16.05
CA GLU A 504 -32.93 -4.33 -17.35
C GLU A 504 -33.29 -2.99 -18.00
N LEU A 505 -32.38 -2.47 -18.83
CA LEU A 505 -32.70 -1.35 -19.72
C LEU A 505 -33.76 -1.82 -20.72
N LYS A 506 -34.98 -1.26 -20.63
CA LYS A 506 -35.95 -1.39 -21.72
C LYS A 506 -35.41 -0.61 -22.92
N THR A 507 -34.68 -1.28 -23.81
CA THR A 507 -34.24 -0.71 -25.08
C THR A 507 -35.47 -0.51 -25.95
N THR A 508 -36.01 0.71 -26.00
CA THR A 508 -36.92 1.12 -27.06
C THR A 508 -36.13 1.38 -28.33
N GLN A 509 -35.63 0.30 -28.95
CA GLN A 509 -35.43 0.15 -30.40
C GLN A 509 -34.83 -1.23 -30.69
N PRO A 510 -35.41 -2.01 -31.62
CA PRO A 510 -34.78 -3.25 -32.08
C PRO A 510 -33.53 -2.89 -32.89
N THR A 511 -32.36 -3.24 -32.35
CA THR A 511 -31.14 -3.34 -33.15
C THR A 511 -31.38 -4.37 -34.23
N LYS A 512 -31.53 -3.92 -35.48
CA LYS A 512 -31.43 -4.80 -36.65
C LYS A 512 -30.07 -5.50 -36.57
N THR A 513 -30.08 -6.78 -36.24
CA THR A 513 -28.94 -7.66 -36.41
C THR A 513 -28.61 -7.70 -37.90
N ALA A 514 -27.50 -7.07 -38.29
CA ALA A 514 -26.89 -7.29 -39.58
C ALA A 514 -26.37 -8.73 -39.61
N SER A 515 -27.03 -9.59 -40.39
CA SER A 515 -26.53 -10.91 -40.72
C SER A 515 -25.26 -10.75 -41.56
N ALA A 516 -24.11 -11.05 -40.98
CA ALA A 516 -22.88 -11.23 -41.73
C ALA A 516 -22.91 -12.62 -42.38
N THR A 517 -23.17 -12.66 -43.69
CA THR A 517 -22.91 -13.82 -44.53
C THR A 517 -21.40 -14.01 -44.67
N PRO A 518 -20.84 -15.21 -44.53
CA PRO A 518 -19.40 -15.42 -44.71
C PRO A 518 -19.07 -15.45 -46.20
N SER A 519 -18.25 -14.51 -46.67
CA SER A 519 -17.65 -14.61 -48.01
C SER A 519 -16.47 -15.58 -47.98
N ARG A 520 -16.61 -16.69 -48.70
CA ARG A 520 -15.47 -17.46 -49.22
C ARG A 520 -14.73 -16.62 -50.26
N GLY A 521 -13.40 -16.59 -50.16
CA GLY A 521 -12.48 -15.95 -51.10
C GLY A 521 -11.09 -15.95 -50.53
#